data_AF-A0A7X5D134-F1
#
_entry.id   AF-A0A7X5D134-F1
#
_cell.length_a   1.000
_cell.length_b   1.000
_cell.length_c   1.000
_cell.angle_alpha   90.00
_cell.angle_beta   90.00
_cell.angle_gamma   90.00
#
_symmetry.space_group_name_H-M   'P 1'
#
loop_
_entity.id
_entity.type
_entity.pdbx_description
1 polymer ?
#
loop_
_entity_poly.entity_id
_entity_poly.type
_entity_poly.pdbx_seq_one_letter_code
_entity_poly.pdbx_strand_id
1 'polypeptide(L)'
;MFRKAVNTLINNIYDGSGERLFCIRKALKMTQIEFAKIVNSSNGHVSDMEKDRKNITESTIELLKLKCNVNEDWLRTGSGEMFLKTPSGTMEQLKKEFNLDDFSFNLVHEYLKLAPAQREKVRDFFYRVIESEEGIDYIAEAPRTPDELERQFPPVEKPNEGTKTG
;
A
#
# COMPACT_ATOMS: atom_id res chain seq x y z
N MET A 1 2.67 -32.77 -15.03
CA MET A 1 3.13 -31.68 -15.93
C MET A 1 1.91 -31.20 -16.71
N PHE A 2 1.07 -30.38 -16.08
CA PHE A 2 -0.17 -29.90 -16.69
C PHE A 2 0.16 -28.85 -17.75
N ARG A 3 -0.30 -29.10 -18.98
CA ARG A 3 -0.23 -28.16 -20.10
C ARG A 3 -0.80 -26.82 -19.64
N LYS A 4 0.01 -25.75 -19.64
CA LYS A 4 -0.46 -24.36 -19.58
C LYS A 4 -1.48 -24.21 -20.70
N ALA A 5 -2.75 -24.14 -20.33
CA ALA A 5 -3.80 -23.81 -21.28
C ALA A 5 -3.52 -22.41 -21.84
N VAL A 6 -3.64 -22.34 -23.16
CA VAL A 6 -3.59 -21.17 -24.03
C VAL A 6 -4.41 -20.03 -23.41
N ASN A 7 -3.75 -19.09 -22.72
CA ASN A 7 -4.36 -17.83 -22.32
C ASN A 7 -3.81 -16.73 -23.23
N THR A 8 -4.13 -16.84 -24.51
CA THR A 8 -3.52 -16.02 -25.56
C THR A 8 -4.62 -15.16 -26.18
N LEU A 9 -4.55 -13.85 -25.91
CA LEU A 9 -5.41 -12.74 -26.39
C LEU A 9 -6.67 -12.47 -25.57
N ILE A 10 -6.78 -11.23 -25.11
CA ILE A 10 -8.06 -10.64 -24.68
C ILE A 10 -8.99 -10.61 -25.91
N ASN A 11 -10.21 -11.10 -25.78
CA ASN A 11 -11.18 -11.09 -26.86
C ASN A 11 -12.16 -9.93 -26.64
N ASN A 12 -11.65 -8.74 -26.92
CA ASN A 12 -12.29 -7.45 -26.77
C ASN A 12 -13.77 -7.43 -27.22
N ILE A 13 -14.07 -8.10 -28.34
CA ILE A 13 -15.42 -8.16 -28.94
C ILE A 13 -16.48 -8.72 -27.99
N TYR A 14 -16.11 -9.60 -27.04
CA TYR A 14 -17.06 -10.33 -26.20
C TYR A 14 -16.95 -9.98 -24.71
N ASP A 15 -15.86 -9.37 -24.26
CA ASP A 15 -15.57 -9.18 -22.84
C ASP A 15 -15.54 -7.70 -22.39
N GLY A 16 -15.66 -6.74 -23.32
CA GLY A 16 -15.68 -5.30 -23.02
C GLY A 16 -14.30 -4.73 -22.62
N SER A 17 -13.21 -5.39 -22.99
CA SER A 17 -11.86 -4.96 -22.64
C SER A 17 -11.40 -3.70 -23.35
N GLY A 18 -11.92 -3.38 -24.53
CA GLY A 18 -11.64 -2.12 -25.22
C GLY A 18 -12.16 -0.91 -24.46
N GLU A 19 -13.38 -0.99 -23.90
CA GLU A 19 -13.90 0.04 -23.01
C GLU A 19 -13.01 0.17 -21.76
N ARG A 20 -12.55 -0.93 -21.17
CA ARG A 20 -11.61 -0.87 -20.03
C ARG A 20 -10.27 -0.23 -20.40
N LEU A 21 -9.75 -0.50 -21.60
CA LEU A 21 -8.55 0.17 -22.11
C LEU A 21 -8.78 1.69 -22.27
N PHE A 22 -9.96 2.07 -22.78
CA PHE A 22 -10.38 3.46 -22.88
C PHE A 22 -10.44 4.12 -21.50
N CYS A 23 -11.02 3.45 -20.50
CA CYS A 23 -11.07 3.93 -19.11
C CYS A 23 -9.67 4.16 -18.54
N ILE A 24 -8.72 3.25 -18.74
CA ILE A 24 -7.32 3.40 -18.30
C ILE A 24 -6.72 4.69 -18.88
N ARG A 25 -6.82 4.89 -20.21
CA ARG A 25 -6.27 6.09 -20.85
C ARG A 25 -6.88 7.37 -20.28
N LYS A 26 -8.19 7.37 -20.04
CA LYS A 26 -8.90 8.53 -19.48
C LYS A 26 -8.51 8.80 -18.02
N ALA A 27 -8.34 7.76 -17.21
CA ALA A 27 -7.87 7.90 -15.84
C ALA A 27 -6.45 8.47 -15.77
N LEU A 28 -5.59 8.11 -16.73
CA LEU A 28 -4.25 8.69 -16.92
C LEU A 28 -4.26 10.09 -17.54
N LYS A 29 -5.42 10.63 -17.92
CA LYS A 29 -5.61 11.94 -18.57
C LYS A 29 -4.81 12.12 -19.86
N MET A 30 -4.63 11.04 -20.63
CA MET A 30 -3.85 11.07 -21.87
C MET A 30 -4.74 11.17 -23.13
N THR A 31 -4.21 11.83 -24.16
CA THR A 31 -4.72 11.72 -25.53
C THR A 31 -4.44 10.32 -26.10
N GLN A 32 -5.17 9.89 -27.13
CA GLN A 32 -4.89 8.60 -27.78
C GLN A 32 -3.48 8.55 -28.38
N ILE A 33 -2.96 9.68 -28.88
CA ILE A 33 -1.61 9.77 -29.44
C ILE A 33 -0.54 9.56 -28.37
N GLU A 34 -0.68 10.17 -27.20
CA GLU A 34 0.25 9.98 -26.07
C GLU A 34 0.21 8.53 -25.57
N PHE A 35 -1.00 7.98 -25.42
CA PHE A 35 -1.17 6.60 -24.97
C PHE A 35 -0.59 5.58 -25.96
N ALA A 36 -0.77 5.80 -27.27
CA ALA A 36 -0.18 4.98 -28.32
C ALA A 36 1.35 4.93 -28.24
N LYS A 37 2.01 6.04 -27.90
CA LYS A 37 3.47 6.06 -27.68
C LYS A 37 3.87 5.21 -26.47
N ILE A 38 3.08 5.22 -25.38
CA ILE A 38 3.35 4.41 -24.18
C ILE A 38 3.29 2.92 -24.50
N VAL A 39 2.23 2.49 -25.19
CA VAL A 39 2.00 1.08 -25.55
C VAL A 39 2.70 0.65 -26.85
N ASN A 40 3.60 1.49 -27.38
CA ASN A 40 4.37 1.25 -28.60
C ASN A 40 3.49 0.80 -29.80
N SER A 41 2.41 1.53 -30.04
CA SER A 41 1.43 1.24 -31.09
C SER A 41 1.08 2.51 -31.86
N SER A 42 0.30 2.37 -32.93
CA SER A 42 -0.20 3.51 -33.69
C SER A 42 -1.49 4.05 -33.07
N ASN A 43 -1.76 5.35 -33.27
CA ASN A 43 -3.00 5.99 -32.80
C ASN A 43 -4.25 5.27 -33.34
N GLY A 44 -4.24 4.88 -34.63
CA GLY A 44 -5.33 4.14 -35.25
C GLY A 44 -5.55 2.76 -34.61
N HIS A 45 -4.47 2.03 -34.35
CA HIS A 45 -4.56 0.71 -33.70
C HIS A 45 -5.07 0.80 -32.26
N VAL A 46 -4.65 1.80 -31.49
CA VAL A 46 -5.22 2.09 -30.17
C VAL A 46 -6.71 2.42 -30.27
N SER A 47 -7.11 3.26 -31.23
CA SER A 47 -8.52 3.60 -31.45
C SER A 47 -9.38 2.39 -31.83
N ASP A 48 -8.81 1.43 -32.57
CA ASP A 48 -9.47 0.17 -32.88
C ASP A 48 -9.58 -0.75 -31.67
N MET A 49 -8.53 -0.84 -30.83
CA MET A 49 -8.57 -1.60 -29.58
C MET A 49 -9.61 -1.04 -28.60
N GLU A 50 -9.65 0.28 -28.42
CA GLU A 50 -10.60 0.95 -27.51
C GLU A 50 -12.06 0.82 -27.94
N LYS A 51 -12.31 0.52 -29.22
CA LYS A 51 -13.66 0.33 -29.78
C LYS A 51 -13.98 -1.13 -30.05
N ASP A 52 -13.24 -2.03 -29.42
CA ASP A 52 -13.35 -3.48 -29.55
C ASP A 52 -13.27 -4.02 -31.00
N ARG A 53 -12.71 -3.22 -31.93
CA ARG A 53 -12.48 -3.66 -33.32
C ARG A 53 -11.22 -4.49 -33.47
N LYS A 54 -10.31 -4.40 -32.52
CA LYS A 54 -9.07 -5.19 -32.42
C LYS A 54 -8.86 -5.66 -30.99
N ASN A 55 -8.25 -6.82 -30.85
CA ASN A 55 -7.88 -7.38 -29.56
C ASN A 55 -6.68 -6.65 -28.97
N ILE A 56 -6.65 -6.53 -27.64
CA ILE A 56 -5.47 -6.05 -26.92
C ILE A 56 -4.42 -7.16 -26.95
N THR A 57 -3.23 -6.84 -27.43
CA THR A 57 -2.12 -7.80 -27.49
C THR A 57 -1.47 -7.97 -26.13
N GLU A 58 -0.83 -9.13 -25.91
CA GLU A 58 -0.08 -9.40 -24.69
C GLU A 58 1.03 -8.37 -24.45
N SER A 59 1.71 -7.95 -25.52
CA SER A 59 2.72 -6.89 -25.47
C SER A 59 2.17 -5.55 -24.98
N THR A 60 0.93 -5.19 -25.35
CA THR A 60 0.27 -4.00 -24.82
C THR A 60 -0.04 -4.15 -23.34
N ILE A 61 -0.51 -5.31 -22.89
CA ILE A 61 -0.79 -5.59 -21.47
C ILE A 61 0.49 -5.47 -20.63
N GLU A 62 1.60 -6.06 -21.08
CA GLU A 62 2.91 -5.95 -20.42
C GLU A 62 3.36 -4.49 -20.28
N LEU A 63 3.22 -3.69 -21.36
CA LEU A 63 3.58 -2.27 -21.34
C LEU A 63 2.70 -1.47 -20.38
N LEU A 64 1.40 -1.77 -20.29
CA LEU A 64 0.48 -1.12 -19.37
C LEU A 64 0.80 -1.44 -17.91
N LYS A 65 1.16 -2.69 -17.61
CA LYS A 65 1.65 -3.08 -16.27
C LYS A 65 2.93 -2.31 -15.93
N LEU A 66 3.91 -2.34 -16.82
CA LEU A 66 5.23 -1.79 -16.56
C LEU A 66 5.24 -0.26 -16.48
N LYS A 67 4.53 0.42 -17.37
CA LYS A 67 4.61 1.89 -17.52
C LYS A 67 3.47 2.64 -16.85
N CYS A 68 2.34 1.99 -16.63
CA CYS A 68 1.13 2.63 -16.10
C CYS A 68 0.63 1.99 -14.81
N ASN A 69 1.33 0.96 -14.31
CA ASN A 69 0.96 0.20 -13.11
C ASN A 69 -0.49 -0.34 -13.18
N VAL A 70 -0.96 -0.69 -14.38
CA VAL A 70 -2.30 -1.23 -14.59
C VAL A 70 -2.40 -2.63 -13.98
N ASN A 71 -3.52 -2.91 -13.33
CA ASN A 71 -3.86 -4.25 -12.87
C ASN A 71 -4.38 -5.09 -14.05
N GLU A 72 -3.65 -6.16 -14.38
CA GLU A 72 -3.99 -7.06 -15.48
C GLU A 72 -5.33 -7.77 -15.26
N ASP A 73 -5.63 -8.21 -14.03
CA ASP A 73 -6.87 -8.91 -13.72
C ASP A 73 -8.07 -7.99 -13.96
N TRP A 74 -7.94 -6.72 -13.59
CA TRP A 74 -8.96 -5.72 -13.87
C TRP A 74 -9.11 -5.49 -15.37
N LEU A 75 -8.02 -5.38 -16.14
CA LEU A 75 -8.11 -5.21 -17.58
C LEU A 75 -8.78 -6.40 -18.28
N ARG A 76 -8.49 -7.63 -17.83
CA ARG A 76 -9.04 -8.86 -18.43
C ARG A 76 -10.48 -9.15 -18.01
N THR A 77 -10.83 -8.87 -16.76
CA THR A 77 -12.09 -9.35 -16.15
C THR A 77 -13.00 -8.25 -15.62
N GLY A 78 -12.48 -7.04 -15.45
CA GLY A 78 -13.15 -5.95 -14.74
C GLY A 78 -13.15 -6.08 -13.21
N SER A 79 -12.55 -7.14 -12.65
CA SER A 79 -12.50 -7.38 -11.20
C SER A 79 -11.31 -6.68 -10.54
N GLY A 80 -11.52 -6.13 -9.34
CA GLY A 80 -10.49 -5.47 -8.54
C GLY A 80 -10.30 -3.98 -8.88
N GLU A 81 -9.17 -3.42 -8.48
CA GLU A 81 -8.80 -2.03 -8.76
C GLU A 81 -8.12 -1.89 -10.13
N MET A 82 -8.37 -0.79 -10.83
CA MET A 82 -7.82 -0.50 -12.16
C MET A 82 -6.29 -0.41 -12.18
N PHE A 83 -5.73 0.21 -11.14
CA PHE A 83 -4.29 0.36 -10.97
C PHE A 83 -3.82 -0.40 -9.74
N LEU A 84 -2.64 -1.00 -9.84
CA LEU A 84 -1.90 -1.46 -8.69
C LEU A 84 -1.47 -0.23 -7.86
N LYS A 85 -1.44 -0.37 -6.53
CA LYS A 85 -0.90 0.68 -5.66
C LYS A 85 0.59 0.82 -5.95
N THR A 86 1.03 2.00 -6.39
CA THR A 86 2.46 2.29 -6.49
C THR A 86 3.04 2.43 -5.07
N PRO A 87 4.33 2.16 -4.87
CA PRO A 87 5.02 2.56 -3.63
C PRO A 87 4.89 4.06 -3.36
N SER A 88 4.87 4.89 -4.41
CA SER A 88 4.56 6.31 -4.29
C SER A 88 3.15 6.50 -3.74
N GLY A 89 2.11 5.92 -4.35
CA GLY A 89 0.73 6.09 -3.90
C GLY A 89 0.52 5.63 -2.45
N THR A 90 1.30 4.63 -2.03
CA THR A 90 1.39 4.18 -0.64
C THR A 90 2.06 5.25 0.26
N MET A 91 3.15 5.86 -0.20
CA MET A 91 3.86 6.94 0.49
C MET A 91 3.04 8.25 0.56
N GLU A 92 2.33 8.60 -0.51
CA GLU A 92 1.38 9.71 -0.54
C GLU A 92 0.18 9.46 0.39
N GLN A 93 -0.31 8.21 0.45
CA GLN A 93 -1.31 7.81 1.42
C GLN A 93 -0.78 7.95 2.85
N LEU A 94 0.43 7.47 3.14
CA LEU A 94 1.08 7.63 4.46
C LEU A 94 1.23 9.11 4.85
N LYS A 95 1.67 9.97 3.91
CA LYS A 95 1.78 11.42 4.14
C LYS A 95 0.45 12.00 4.60
N LYS A 96 -0.65 11.61 3.96
CA LYS A 96 -1.99 12.08 4.29
C LYS A 96 -2.53 11.49 5.59
N GLU A 97 -2.40 10.18 5.78
CA GLU A 97 -2.99 9.43 6.90
C GLU A 97 -2.35 9.82 8.24
N PHE A 98 -1.04 10.03 8.26
CA PHE A 98 -0.30 10.44 9.45
C PHE A 98 0.02 11.95 9.50
N ASN A 99 -0.52 12.72 8.55
CA ASN A 99 -0.27 14.17 8.42
C ASN A 99 1.22 14.53 8.50
N LEU A 100 2.06 13.79 7.75
CA LEU A 100 3.51 13.97 7.77
C LEU A 100 3.88 15.31 7.13
N ASP A 101 4.63 16.12 7.86
CA ASP A 101 5.30 17.29 7.30
C ASP A 101 6.42 16.88 6.33
N ASP A 102 7.01 17.85 5.63
CA ASP A 102 8.03 17.57 4.62
C ASP A 102 9.27 16.90 5.21
N PHE A 103 9.62 17.21 6.46
CA PHE A 103 10.74 16.58 7.15
C PHE A 103 10.44 15.10 7.43
N SER A 104 9.32 14.82 8.10
CA SER A 104 8.91 13.46 8.50
C SER A 104 8.68 12.57 7.29
N PHE A 105 8.08 13.13 6.23
CA PHE A 105 7.93 12.46 4.95
C PHE A 105 9.28 12.07 4.35
N ASN A 106 10.20 13.02 4.23
CA ASN A 106 11.52 12.77 3.63
C ASN A 106 12.33 11.77 4.47
N LEU A 107 12.24 11.84 5.80
CA LEU A 107 12.90 10.91 6.71
C LEU A 107 12.46 9.46 6.47
N VAL A 108 11.14 9.20 6.49
CA VAL A 108 10.59 7.85 6.25
C VAL A 108 10.89 7.38 4.84
N HIS A 109 10.73 8.26 3.85
CA HIS A 109 10.97 7.94 2.45
C HIS A 109 12.42 7.54 2.18
N GLU A 110 13.39 8.29 2.70
CA GLU A 110 14.81 7.95 2.55
C GLU A 110 15.19 6.71 3.37
N TYR A 111 14.65 6.54 4.59
CA TYR A 111 14.87 5.34 5.39
C TYR A 111 14.45 4.05 4.65
N LEU A 112 13.31 4.08 3.95
CA LEU A 112 12.82 2.94 3.17
C LEU A 112 13.65 2.66 1.91
N LYS A 113 14.50 3.59 1.45
CA LYS A 113 15.43 3.33 0.33
C LYS A 113 16.75 2.71 0.77
N LEU A 114 17.09 2.81 2.05
CA LEU A 114 18.35 2.28 2.59
C LEU A 114 18.41 0.75 2.50
N ALA A 115 19.62 0.22 2.27
CA ALA A 115 19.89 -1.21 2.40
C ALA A 115 19.74 -1.67 3.86
N PRO A 116 19.47 -2.97 4.11
CA PRO A 116 19.26 -3.48 5.48
C PRO A 116 20.38 -3.11 6.47
N ALA A 117 21.65 -3.23 6.07
CA ALA A 117 22.79 -2.87 6.90
C ALA A 117 22.88 -1.36 7.20
N GLN A 118 22.37 -0.50 6.32
CA GLN A 118 22.30 0.94 6.58
C GLN A 118 21.15 1.29 7.52
N ARG A 119 20.00 0.62 7.38
CA ARG A 119 18.87 0.77 8.30
C ARG A 119 19.22 0.34 9.72
N GLU A 120 20.06 -0.68 9.86
CA GLU A 120 20.60 -1.11 11.16
C GLU A 120 21.40 0.01 11.81
N LYS A 121 22.33 0.65 11.08
CA LYS A 121 23.09 1.80 11.61
C LYS A 121 22.20 2.97 12.02
N VAL A 122 21.14 3.24 11.27
CA VAL A 122 20.16 4.29 11.62
C VAL A 122 19.41 3.89 12.89
N ARG A 123 18.96 2.64 13.02
CA ARG A 123 18.29 2.13 14.22
C ARG A 123 19.19 2.21 15.45
N ASP A 124 20.46 1.82 15.34
CA ASP A 124 21.42 1.90 16.43
C ASP A 124 21.65 3.35 16.87
N PHE A 125 21.67 4.29 15.92
CA PHE A 125 21.69 5.71 16.25
C PHE A 125 20.46 6.13 17.05
N PHE A 126 19.26 5.76 16.61
CA PHE A 126 18.02 6.08 17.33
C PHE A 126 18.00 5.49 18.74
N TYR A 127 18.40 4.23 18.93
CA TYR A 127 18.45 3.63 20.26
C TYR A 127 19.44 4.35 21.18
N ARG A 128 20.62 4.72 20.69
CA ARG A 128 21.57 5.51 21.49
C ARG A 128 21.01 6.87 21.89
N VAL A 129 20.29 7.55 20.99
CA VAL A 129 19.68 8.87 21.30
C VAL A 129 18.62 8.71 22.38
N ILE A 130 17.73 7.73 22.25
CA ILE A 130 16.67 7.44 23.23
C ILE A 130 17.27 7.02 24.58
N GLU A 131 18.28 6.15 24.58
CA GLU A 131 18.99 5.72 25.79
C GLU A 131 19.78 6.86 26.45
N SER A 132 20.12 7.91 25.70
CA SER A 132 20.86 9.07 26.21
C SER A 132 19.99 10.21 26.76
N GLU A 133 18.69 10.25 26.44
CA GLU A 133 17.75 11.32 26.85
C GLU A 133 16.79 10.90 28.00
N GLU A 134 17.28 10.07 28.93
CA GLU A 134 16.68 9.64 30.22
C GLU A 134 16.08 8.23 30.25
N GLY A 135 16.51 7.47 31.27
CA GLY A 135 15.75 6.36 31.79
C GLY A 135 14.43 6.86 32.37
N ILE A 136 13.34 6.55 31.70
CA ILE A 136 12.08 6.18 32.36
C ILE A 136 11.63 4.91 31.64
N ASP A 137 12.15 3.79 32.12
CA ASP A 137 11.61 2.48 31.80
C ASP A 137 10.35 2.29 32.66
N TYR A 138 9.19 2.67 32.11
CA TYR A 138 7.89 2.40 32.72
C TYR A 138 7.69 0.90 33.05
N ILE A 139 8.48 0.00 32.45
CA ILE A 139 8.46 -1.44 32.66
C ILE A 139 9.40 -1.85 33.81
N ALA A 140 10.47 -1.09 34.09
CA ALA A 140 11.35 -1.32 35.23
C ALA A 140 10.70 -0.95 36.57
N GLU A 141 9.86 0.08 36.57
CA GLU A 141 9.12 0.52 37.77
C GLU A 141 7.81 -0.23 38.00
N ALA A 142 7.37 -1.06 37.04
CA ALA A 142 6.19 -1.90 37.21
C ALA A 142 6.48 -2.99 38.27
N PRO A 143 5.66 -3.13 39.33
CA PRO A 143 5.82 -4.21 40.30
C PRO A 143 5.73 -5.56 39.58
N ARG A 144 6.75 -6.40 39.76
CA ARG A 144 6.89 -7.65 39.00
C ARG A 144 6.09 -8.79 39.62
N THR A 145 5.56 -8.56 40.82
CA THR A 145 4.74 -9.53 41.55
C THR A 145 3.48 -8.87 42.12
N PRO A 146 2.39 -9.64 42.28
CA PRO A 146 1.17 -9.16 42.94
C PRO A 146 1.44 -8.60 44.35
N ASP A 147 2.33 -9.24 45.11
CA ASP A 147 2.67 -8.81 46.49
C ASP A 147 3.35 -7.43 46.52
N GLU A 148 4.18 -7.11 45.53
CA GLU A 148 4.80 -5.78 45.40
C GLU A 148 3.76 -4.71 45.06
N LEU A 149 2.80 -5.05 44.21
CA LEU A 149 1.69 -4.17 43.86
C LEU A 149 0.79 -3.91 45.08
N GLU A 150 0.43 -4.94 45.85
CA GLU A 150 -0.41 -4.83 47.04
C GLU A 150 0.25 -4.04 48.18
N ARG A 151 1.59 -4.02 48.26
CA ARG A 151 2.30 -3.14 49.21
C ARG A 151 2.22 -1.67 48.82
N GLN A 152 2.29 -1.37 47.52
CA GLN A 152 2.23 0.00 47.01
C GLN A 152 0.79 0.53 46.98
N PHE A 153 -0.16 -0.36 46.68
CA PHE A 153 -1.58 -0.08 46.59
C PHE A 153 -2.36 -1.13 47.39
N PRO A 154 -2.43 -0.99 48.72
CA PRO A 154 -3.14 -1.94 49.56
C PRO A 154 -4.63 -1.99 49.19
N PRO A 155 -5.28 -3.14 49.34
CA PRO A 155 -6.70 -3.28 49.02
C PRO A 155 -7.52 -2.21 49.73
N VAL A 156 -8.34 -1.50 48.95
CA VAL A 156 -9.31 -0.55 49.52
C VAL A 156 -10.23 -1.33 50.44
N GLU A 157 -10.29 -0.94 51.72
CA GLU A 157 -11.25 -1.50 52.65
C GLU A 157 -12.65 -1.32 52.07
N LYS A 158 -13.39 -2.43 51.92
CA LYS A 158 -14.77 -2.34 51.44
C LYS A 158 -15.52 -1.43 52.41
N PRO A 159 -16.21 -0.38 51.92
CA PRO A 159 -17.05 0.44 52.78
C PRO A 159 -18.01 -0.49 53.50
N ASN A 160 -18.02 -0.43 54.84
CA ASN A 160 -18.84 -1.28 55.71
C ASN A 160 -20.21 -1.52 55.07
N GLU A 161 -20.46 -2.77 54.64
CA GLU A 161 -21.81 -3.21 54.38
C GLU A 161 -22.55 -3.03 55.70
N GLY A 162 -23.37 -1.98 55.74
CA GLY A 162 -24.00 -1.48 56.95
C GLY A 162 -24.62 -2.64 57.72
N THR A 163 -24.37 -2.61 59.02
CA THR A 163 -25.24 -3.17 60.04
C THR A 163 -26.70 -3.17 59.56
N LYS A 164 -27.23 -4.37 59.28
CA LYS A 164 -28.67 -4.60 59.25
C LYS A 164 -29.18 -4.36 60.67
N THR A 165 -29.68 -3.16 60.94
CA THR A 165 -30.55 -2.91 62.08
C THR A 165 -31.99 -2.88 61.60
N GLY A 166 -32.78 -3.83 62.11
CA GLY A 166 -34.22 -3.71 62.43
C GLY A 166 -35.17 -3.31 61.32
#